data_AF-A0A969E3S7-F1
#
_entry.id   AF-A0A969E3S7-F1
#
_cell.length_a   1.000
_cell.length_b   1.000
_cell.length_c   1.000
_cell.angle_alpha   90.00
_cell.angle_beta   90.00
_cell.angle_gamma   90.00
#
_symmetry.space_group_name_H-M   'P 1'
#
loop_
_entity.id
_entity.type
_entity.pdbx_description
1 polymer ?
#
loop_
_entity_poly.entity_id
_entity_poly.type
_entity_poly.pdbx_seq_one_letter_code
_entity_poly.pdbx_strand_id
1 'polypeptide(L)'
;MKLNLPETYRTLLENGIEADFSMGYADDIGFRAGIATSFFWFDLGRNEPTALKIFPFAVMDVTLKEYLKLSPDEAIETVRSIIAATKKRGRNILHPLAQLDAF
;
A
#
# COMPACT_ATOMS: atom_id res chain seq x y z
N MET A 1 1.78 -12.22 1.03
CA MET A 1 0.53 -11.48 0.76
C MET A 1 -0.29 -12.25 -0.27
N LYS A 2 -1.62 -12.38 -0.11
CA LYS A 2 -2.49 -13.08 -1.07
C LYS A 2 -3.55 -12.11 -1.60
N LEU A 3 -3.23 -11.41 -2.68
CA LEU A 3 -4.16 -10.53 -3.40
C LEU A 3 -4.34 -11.08 -4.81
N ASN A 4 -5.49 -11.73 -5.03
CA ASN A 4 -5.89 -12.30 -6.32
C ASN A 4 -6.93 -11.38 -6.95
N LEU A 5 -6.54 -10.66 -8.00
CA LEU A 5 -7.44 -9.77 -8.72
C LEU A 5 -8.10 -10.52 -9.89
N PRO A 6 -9.39 -10.26 -10.17
CA PRO A 6 -10.30 -9.34 -9.45
C PRO A 6 -11.03 -9.94 -8.24
N GLU A 7 -10.90 -11.25 -7.98
CA GLU A 7 -11.76 -12.02 -7.07
C GLU A 7 -11.74 -11.51 -5.62
N THR A 8 -10.57 -11.13 -5.12
CA THR A 8 -10.42 -10.61 -3.76
C THR A 8 -11.25 -9.34 -3.58
N TYR A 9 -11.17 -8.40 -4.54
CA TYR A 9 -11.86 -7.12 -4.47
C TYR A 9 -13.37 -7.25 -4.65
N ARG A 10 -13.81 -8.17 -5.52
CA ARG A 10 -15.23 -8.52 -5.61
C ARG A 10 -15.75 -9.10 -4.30
N THR A 11 -14.99 -10.00 -3.67
CA THR A 11 -15.35 -10.58 -2.37
C THR A 11 -15.44 -9.50 -1.28
N LEU A 12 -14.52 -8.54 -1.24
CA LEU A 12 -14.60 -7.41 -0.30
C LEU A 12 -15.89 -6.61 -0.49
N LEU A 13 -16.22 -6.25 -1.73
CA LEU A 13 -17.46 -5.54 -2.06
C LEU A 13 -18.72 -6.33 -1.67
N GLU A 14 -18.75 -7.64 -1.94
CA GLU A 14 -19.86 -8.53 -1.56
C GLU A 14 -20.08 -8.59 -0.04
N ASN A 15 -19.03 -8.37 0.76
CA ASN A 15 -19.08 -8.29 2.21
C ASN A 15 -19.29 -6.86 2.74
N GLY A 16 -19.54 -5.88 1.87
CA GLY A 16 -19.76 -4.48 2.25
C GLY A 16 -18.48 -3.76 2.71
N ILE A 17 -17.30 -4.24 2.34
CA ILE A 17 -16.03 -3.59 2.66
C ILE A 17 -15.70 -2.56 1.58
N GLU A 18 -15.47 -1.32 2.01
CA GLU A 18 -15.23 -0.18 1.12
C GLU A 18 -13.78 0.35 1.17
N ALA A 19 -12.91 -0.21 2.02
CA ALA A 19 -11.52 0.19 2.14
C ALA A 19 -10.58 -1.02 2.18
N ASP A 20 -9.59 -1.05 1.29
CA ASP A 20 -8.56 -2.08 1.23
C ASP A 20 -7.15 -1.50 1.42
N PHE A 21 -6.38 -2.15 2.29
CA PHE A 21 -5.00 -1.80 2.63
C PHE A 21 -4.02 -2.92 2.24
N SER A 22 -4.42 -3.83 1.33
CA SER A 22 -3.61 -4.97 0.92
C SER A 22 -2.81 -4.74 -0.36
N MET A 23 -2.93 -3.58 -1.02
CA MET A 23 -2.22 -3.28 -2.26
C MET A 23 -0.75 -2.83 -2.04
N GLY A 24 0.13 -3.80 -1.77
CA GLY A 24 1.58 -3.59 -1.72
C GLY A 24 2.38 -4.78 -2.27
N TYR A 25 3.71 -4.71 -2.21
CA TYR A 25 4.59 -5.85 -2.49
C TYR A 25 4.90 -6.59 -1.18
N ALA A 26 5.02 -7.92 -1.26
CA ALA A 26 5.30 -8.75 -0.09
C ALA A 26 6.80 -8.92 0.18
N ASP A 27 7.61 -8.72 -0.86
CA ASP A 27 9.01 -9.13 -0.98
C ASP A 27 9.91 -8.00 -1.48
N ASP A 28 9.33 -6.86 -1.88
CA ASP A 28 10.06 -5.69 -2.33
C ASP A 28 9.41 -4.39 -1.83
N ILE A 29 10.12 -3.28 -1.98
CA ILE A 29 9.68 -1.94 -1.65
C ILE A 29 9.06 -1.27 -2.87
N GLY A 30 7.99 -0.52 -2.64
CA GLY A 30 7.38 0.36 -3.62
C GLY A 30 5.88 0.17 -3.73
N PHE A 31 5.23 1.08 -4.46
CA PHE A 31 3.78 1.03 -4.65
C PHE A 31 3.45 0.03 -5.75
N ARG A 32 2.79 -1.08 -5.40
CA ARG A 32 2.32 -2.06 -6.38
C ARG A 32 1.38 -1.47 -7.43
N ALA A 33 0.62 -0.43 -7.06
CA ALA A 33 -0.24 0.32 -7.97
C ALA A 33 0.50 1.39 -8.80
N GLY A 34 1.82 1.54 -8.63
CA GLY A 34 2.63 2.60 -9.25
C GLY A 34 2.42 3.99 -8.67
N ILE A 35 1.43 4.17 -7.80
CA ILE A 35 1.08 5.44 -7.17
C ILE A 35 0.85 5.28 -5.67
N ALA A 36 1.19 6.33 -4.92
CA ALA A 36 0.95 6.44 -3.47
C ALA A 36 -0.46 6.95 -3.12
N THR A 37 -1.21 7.43 -4.11
CA THR A 37 -2.51 8.08 -3.88
C THR A 37 -3.59 7.01 -3.81
N SER A 38 -4.46 7.08 -2.81
CA SER A 38 -5.64 6.21 -2.76
C SER A 38 -6.57 6.46 -3.95
N PHE A 39 -7.18 5.41 -4.48
CA PHE A 39 -8.09 5.50 -5.62
C PHE A 39 -9.23 4.50 -5.47
N PHE A 40 -10.35 4.75 -6.15
CA PHE A 40 -11.42 3.76 -6.24
C PHE A 40 -11.06 2.70 -7.27
N TRP A 41 -11.22 1.43 -6.90
CA TRP A 41 -11.00 0.33 -7.81
C TRP A 41 -12.07 0.34 -8.91
N PHE A 42 -11.64 0.18 -10.16
CA PHE A 42 -12.51 0.02 -11.31
C PHE A 42 -12.48 -1.45 -11.72
N ASP A 43 -13.64 -2.11 -11.75
CA ASP A 43 -13.72 -3.51 -12.19
C ASP A 43 -13.68 -3.54 -13.71
N LEU A 44 -12.50 -3.76 -14.28
CA LEU A 44 -12.31 -3.85 -15.73
C LEU A 44 -13.13 -4.98 -16.38
N GLY A 45 -13.36 -6.07 -15.64
CA GLY A 45 -14.11 -7.22 -16.17
C GLY A 45 -15.61 -6.94 -16.26
N ARG A 46 -16.16 -6.13 -15.34
CA ARG A 46 -17.56 -5.67 -15.37
C ARG A 46 -17.72 -4.31 -16.05
N ASN A 47 -16.62 -3.63 -16.34
CA ASN A 47 -16.56 -2.28 -16.89
C ASN A 47 -17.36 -1.26 -16.07
N GLU A 48 -17.20 -1.29 -14.74
CA GLU A 48 -17.94 -0.44 -13.81
C GLU A 48 -17.05 0.16 -12.70
N PRO A 49 -17.36 1.39 -12.22
CA PRO A 49 -16.75 1.92 -11.01
C PRO A 49 -17.28 1.18 -9.78
N THR A 50 -16.47 1.12 -8.71
CA THR A 50 -16.86 0.47 -7.45
C THR A 50 -16.70 1.41 -6.26
N ALA A 51 -17.34 1.07 -5.14
CA ALA A 51 -17.19 1.78 -3.87
C ALA A 51 -15.88 1.43 -3.12
N LEU A 52 -15.11 0.44 -3.61
CA LEU A 52 -13.91 -0.03 -2.93
C LEU A 52 -12.75 0.94 -3.17
N LYS A 53 -12.32 1.63 -2.10
CA LYS A 53 -11.17 2.52 -2.10
C LYS A 53 -9.91 1.75 -1.70
N ILE A 54 -8.92 1.78 -2.58
CA ILE A 54 -7.61 1.16 -2.37
C ILE A 54 -6.66 2.17 -1.74
N PHE A 55 -5.92 1.74 -0.72
CA PHE A 55 -4.86 2.50 -0.08
C PHE A 55 -3.53 1.76 -0.30
N PRO A 56 -2.82 2.08 -1.39
CA PRO A 56 -1.52 1.46 -1.67
C PRO A 56 -0.50 1.82 -0.60
N PHE A 57 0.33 0.85 -0.22
CA PHE A 57 1.46 1.06 0.67
C PHE A 57 2.75 0.58 -0.01
N ALA A 58 3.89 1.10 0.45
CA ALA A 58 5.18 0.87 -0.18
C ALA A 58 6.12 -0.04 0.62
N VAL A 59 5.87 -0.28 1.90
CA VAL A 59 6.82 -0.96 2.79
C VAL A 59 6.10 -1.89 3.74
N MET A 60 6.67 -3.08 3.98
CA MET A 60 6.34 -3.97 5.09
C MET A 60 7.61 -4.24 5.91
N ASP A 61 7.43 -4.39 7.22
CA ASP A 61 8.49 -4.80 8.16
C ASP A 61 9.13 -6.14 7.77
N VAL A 62 8.31 -7.13 7.40
CA VAL A 62 8.77 -8.45 6.92
C VAL A 62 9.63 -8.29 5.66
N THR A 63 9.28 -7.38 4.74
CA THR A 63 10.10 -7.09 3.56
C THR A 63 11.49 -6.60 3.95
N LEU A 64 11.56 -5.58 4.82
CA LEU A 64 12.84 -5.00 5.23
C LEU A 64 13.74 -6.02 5.93
N LYS A 65 13.14 -6.85 6.79
CA LYS A 65 13.88 -7.77 7.65
C LYS A 65 14.18 -9.11 6.98
N GLU A 66 13.17 -9.79 6.45
CA GLU A 66 13.29 -11.19 6.02
C GLU A 66 13.71 -11.31 4.55
N TYR A 67 13.30 -10.36 3.70
CA TYR A 67 13.64 -10.36 2.27
C TYR A 67 14.90 -9.54 1.98
N LEU A 68 14.93 -8.27 2.41
CA LEU A 68 16.05 -7.36 2.16
C LEU A 68 17.19 -7.50 3.18
N LYS A 69 16.94 -8.15 4.32
CA LYS A 69 17.95 -8.43 5.37
C LYS A 69 18.66 -7.19 5.90
N LEU A 70 17.93 -6.08 6.00
CA LEU A 70 18.44 -4.82 6.52
C LEU A 70 18.57 -4.87 8.04
N SER A 71 19.60 -4.21 8.57
CA SER A 71 19.65 -3.86 9.99
C SER A 71 18.54 -2.84 10.34
N PRO A 72 18.18 -2.68 11.63
CA PRO A 72 17.19 -1.69 12.05
C PRO A 72 17.50 -0.26 11.57
N ASP A 73 18.77 0.15 11.62
CA ASP A 73 19.17 1.50 11.19
C ASP A 73 19.03 1.68 9.68
N GLU A 74 19.44 0.68 8.88
CA GLU A 74 19.26 0.68 7.43
C GLU A 74 17.78 0.65 7.03
N ALA A 75 16.96 -0.11 7.75
CA ALA A 75 15.51 -0.16 7.56
C ALA A 75 14.85 1.20 7.81
N ILE A 76 15.22 1.88 8.90
CA ILE A 76 14.74 3.23 9.23
C ILE A 76 15.15 4.22 8.13
N GLU A 77 16.40 4.21 7.70
CA GLU A 77 16.88 5.12 6.65
C GLU A 77 16.17 4.87 5.31
N THR A 78 15.96 3.60 4.99
CA THR A 78 15.20 3.19 3.80
C THR A 78 13.78 3.73 3.85
N VAL A 79 13.07 3.57 4.98
CA VAL A 79 11.71 4.11 5.16
C VAL A 79 11.68 5.62 5.05
N ARG A 80 12.64 6.32 5.69
CA ARG A 80 12.76 7.79 5.62
C ARG A 80 12.93 8.28 4.18
N SER A 81 13.76 7.59 3.40
CA SER A 81 13.98 7.93 1.99
C SER A 81 12.70 7.86 1.16
N ILE A 82 11.86 6.85 1.39
CA ILE A 82 10.58 6.64 0.69
C ILE A 82 9.56 7.69 1.12
N ILE A 83 9.48 8.00 2.42
CA ILE A 83 8.64 9.08 2.94
C ILE A 83 9.04 10.41 2.29
N ALA A 84 10.33 10.74 2.27
CA ALA A 84 10.82 11.98 1.68
C ALA A 84 10.50 12.07 0.18
N ALA A 85 10.75 10.99 -0.58
CA ALA A 85 10.46 10.91 -2.01
C ALA A 85 8.97 11.12 -2.30
N THR A 86 8.08 10.65 -1.43
CA THR A 86 6.64 10.74 -1.63
C THR A 86 6.07 12.09 -1.18
N LYS A 87 6.57 12.64 -0.07
CA LYS A 87 6.23 14.01 0.39
C LYS A 87 6.61 15.07 -0.63
N LYS A 88 7.77 14.94 -1.30
CA LYS A 88 8.20 15.87 -2.37
C LYS A 88 7.17 15.98 -3.51
N ARG A 89 6.35 14.96 -3.72
CA ARG A 89 5.28 14.93 -4.72
C ARG A 89 3.91 15.33 -4.16
N GLY A 90 3.86 15.84 -2.92
CA GLY A 90 2.64 16.25 -2.24
C GLY A 90 1.72 15.08 -1.89
N ARG A 91 2.29 13.93 -1.48
CA ARG A 91 1.55 12.71 -1.15
C ARG A 91 2.01 12.15 0.22
N ASN A 92 1.06 11.62 0.99
CA ASN A 92 1.33 10.90 2.24
C ASN A 92 1.20 9.40 1.99
N ILE A 93 2.17 8.62 2.49
CA ILE A 93 2.22 7.15 2.36
C ILE A 93 1.68 6.42 3.58
N LEU A 94 1.40 7.18 4.63
CA LEU A 94 0.98 6.67 5.92
C LEU A 94 -0.54 6.79 6.03
N HIS A 95 -1.16 5.76 6.58
CA HIS A 95 -2.55 5.79 7.03
C HIS A 95 -2.76 7.02 7.93
N PRO A 96 -3.94 7.70 7.91
CA PRO A 96 -4.23 8.82 8.82
C PRO A 96 -4.01 8.52 10.32
N LEU A 97 -3.94 7.23 10.70
CA LEU A 97 -3.71 6.77 12.07
C LEU A 97 -2.23 6.47 12.38
N ALA A 98 -1.36 6.41 11.38
CA ALA A 98 0.09 6.34 11.58
C ALA A 98 0.60 7.78 11.66
N GLN A 99 0.54 8.36 12.85
CA GLN A 99 1.10 9.68 13.12
C GLN A 99 2.59 9.71 12.76
N LEU A 100 2.97 10.80 12.10
CA LEU A 100 4.31 11.10 11.61
C LEU A 100 5.36 11.28 12.73
N ASP A 101 4.92 11.35 13.99
CA ASP A 101 5.76 11.72 15.13
C ASP A 101 6.43 10.51 15.81
N ALA A 102 6.32 9.32 15.21
CA ALA A 102 6.82 8.06 15.76
C ALA A 102 8.08 7.48 15.07
N PHE A 103 8.71 8.20 14.13
CA PHE A 103 9.94 7.77 13.43
C PHE A 103 10.95 8.90 13.16
#